data_AF-A0A940LFN8-F1
#
_entry.id   AF-A0A940LFN8-F1
#
_cell.length_a   1.000
_cell.length_b   1.000
_cell.length_c   1.000
_cell.angle_alpha   90.00
_cell.angle_beta   90.00
_cell.angle_gamma   90.00
#
_symmetry.space_group_name_H-M   'P 1'
#
loop_
_entity.id
_entity.type
_entity.pdbx_description
1 polymer ?
#
loop_
_entity_poly.entity_id
_entity_poly.type
_entity_poly.pdbx_seq_one_letter_code
_entity_poly.pdbx_strand_id
1 'polypeptide(L)'
;MLQFRAKDFHLCTGEITKVGDDQVITYQLLGKDGSSVTHKFTVKPDYMIDFDLSINGANHLLSNNTLFLTWQNKAVRQQKDLSYERQQSQIGYRKDGDYEHSSIGTDNEEFKTSVNWVAVKQQFFASALVAKNNFSGGSMSWVAAADDKTIVSATANLRLPVTNPTIQFGLYYGPTDYKTLKKYGNDMEDMVNLGTGMWAFVKYINRWIVIPVFDLLAKWTTNYGIVILLLTLFIRLITSPLMYPG
;
A
#
# COMPACT_ATOMS: atom_id res chain seq x y z
N MET A 1 -4.53 19.97 22.11
CA MET A 1 -5.28 19.51 20.93
C MET A 1 -5.49 20.73 20.03
N LEU A 2 -4.60 20.98 19.07
CA LEU A 2 -4.73 22.12 18.15
C LEU A 2 -5.65 21.69 17.00
N GLN A 3 -6.90 22.14 17.04
CA GLN A 3 -7.80 22.04 15.90
C GLN A 3 -7.45 23.13 14.89
N PHE A 4 -7.12 22.72 13.67
CA PHE A 4 -6.99 23.60 12.51
C PHE A 4 -8.26 24.44 12.34
N ARG A 5 -8.15 25.76 12.36
CA ARG A 5 -9.21 26.67 11.89
C ARG A 5 -8.77 27.27 10.57
N ALA A 6 -9.42 26.87 9.49
CA ALA A 6 -9.24 27.40 8.13
C ALA A 6 -9.61 28.90 7.96
N LYS A 7 -9.69 29.68 9.06
CA LYS A 7 -10.10 31.09 9.03
C LYS A 7 -8.93 32.06 8.78
N ASP A 8 -7.69 31.61 8.97
CA ASP A 8 -6.50 32.48 8.86
C ASP A 8 -5.71 32.31 7.55
N PHE A 9 -6.09 31.35 6.71
CA PHE A 9 -5.46 31.07 5.43
C PHE A 9 -6.52 31.02 4.32
N HIS A 10 -6.25 31.72 3.22
CA HIS A 10 -7.06 31.62 2.01
C HIS A 10 -6.51 30.48 1.14
N LEU A 11 -7.36 29.53 0.75
CA LEU A 11 -7.03 28.53 -0.27
C LEU A 11 -7.04 29.22 -1.64
N CYS A 12 -5.88 29.36 -2.27
CA CYS A 12 -5.84 29.69 -3.69
C CYS A 12 -6.32 28.47 -4.51
N THR A 13 -7.19 28.69 -5.50
CA THR A 13 -7.64 27.63 -6.41
C THR A 13 -6.42 26.96 -7.04
N GLY A 14 -6.36 25.63 -6.95
CA GLY A 14 -5.17 24.88 -7.33
C GLY A 14 -4.82 25.10 -8.80
N GLU A 15 -3.59 25.56 -9.06
CA GLU A 15 -3.10 25.70 -10.43
C GLU A 15 -2.76 24.30 -10.95
N ILE A 16 -3.39 23.92 -12.07
CA ILE A 16 -3.10 22.67 -12.77
C ILE A 16 -2.17 22.98 -13.92
N THR A 17 -0.94 22.46 -13.86
CA THR A 17 0.05 22.61 -14.92
C THR A 17 0.43 21.25 -15.46
N LYS A 18 0.42 21.10 -16.79
CA LYS A 18 0.93 19.89 -17.44
C LYS A 18 2.42 20.09 -17.74
N VAL A 19 3.27 19.18 -17.24
CA VAL A 19 4.72 19.19 -17.45
C VAL A 19 5.11 17.88 -18.12
N GLY A 20 5.19 17.88 -19.45
CA GLY A 20 5.34 16.64 -20.22
C GLY A 20 4.12 15.73 -20.07
N ASP A 21 4.34 14.49 -19.60
CA ASP A 21 3.26 13.53 -19.29
C ASP A 21 2.72 13.69 -17.86
N ASP A 22 3.38 14.49 -17.02
CA ASP A 22 2.99 14.69 -15.63
C ASP A 22 1.97 15.82 -15.49
N GLN A 23 1.09 15.67 -14.51
CA GLN A 23 0.14 16.71 -14.11
C GLN A 23 0.49 17.20 -12.71
N VAL A 24 0.83 18.48 -12.60
CA VAL A 24 1.19 19.14 -11.35
C VAL A 24 -0.01 19.94 -10.85
N ILE A 25 -0.39 19.75 -9.60
CA ILE A 25 -1.47 20.47 -8.94
C ILE A 25 -0.89 21.13 -7.70
N THR A 26 -0.93 22.46 -7.64
CA THR A 26 -0.37 23.22 -6.51
C THR A 26 -1.47 23.97 -5.77
N TYR A 27 -1.62 23.69 -4.48
CA TYR A 27 -2.45 24.47 -3.57
C TYR A 27 -1.56 25.26 -2.62
N GLN A 28 -1.79 26.57 -2.55
CA GLN A 28 -1.07 27.44 -1.66
C GLN A 28 -2.01 28.06 -0.64
N LEU A 29 -1.58 28.00 0.62
CA LEU A 29 -2.18 28.68 1.75
C LEU A 29 -1.29 29.87 2.10
N LEU A 30 -1.82 31.08 1.97
CA LEU A 30 -1.10 32.32 2.28
C LEU A 30 -1.57 32.89 3.62
N GLY A 31 -0.61 33.13 4.50
CA GLY A 31 -0.80 33.86 5.75
C GLY A 31 -0.74 35.37 5.52
N LYS A 32 -1.41 36.14 6.38
CA LYS A 32 -1.46 37.62 6.30
C LYS A 32 -0.09 38.28 6.50
N ASP A 33 0.83 37.57 7.12
CA ASP A 33 2.21 37.94 7.40
C ASP A 33 3.18 37.60 6.25
N GLY A 34 2.67 37.10 5.12
CA GLY A 34 3.48 36.64 3.99
C GLY A 34 4.05 35.22 4.17
N SER A 35 3.74 34.55 5.29
CA SER A 35 4.04 33.13 5.45
C SER A 35 3.21 32.30 4.47
N SER A 36 3.71 31.14 4.08
CA SER A 36 2.98 30.26 3.17
C SER A 36 3.21 28.78 3.44
N VAL A 37 2.16 28.00 3.19
CA VAL A 37 2.21 26.54 3.14
C VAL A 37 1.76 26.11 1.75
N THR A 38 2.62 25.38 1.04
CA THR A 38 2.36 24.93 -0.32
C THR A 38 2.27 23.41 -0.37
N HIS A 39 1.15 22.91 -0.85
CA HIS A 39 0.93 21.50 -1.18
C HIS A 39 1.06 21.33 -2.69
N LYS A 40 2.08 20.62 -3.15
CA LYS A 40 2.28 20.34 -4.57
C LYS A 40 2.17 18.84 -4.80
N PHE A 41 1.20 18.45 -5.61
CA PHE A 41 0.97 17.08 -6.04
C PHE A 41 1.47 16.91 -7.47
N THR A 42 2.31 15.91 -7.72
CA THR A 42 2.75 15.55 -9.07
C THR A 42 2.19 14.19 -9.41
N VAL A 43 1.20 14.17 -10.29
CA VAL A 43 0.54 12.96 -10.80
C VAL A 43 1.26 12.53 -12.06
N LYS A 44 1.88 11.36 -11.99
CA LYS A 44 2.61 10.71 -13.09
C LYS A 44 1.70 9.68 -13.76
N PRO A 45 2.05 9.14 -14.94
CA PRO A 45 1.40 7.95 -15.51
C PRO A 45 1.78 6.67 -14.73
N ASP A 46 1.65 6.71 -13.40
CA ASP A 46 2.01 5.65 -12.46
C ASP A 46 1.14 5.74 -11.19
N TYR A 47 1.24 4.76 -10.29
CA TYR A 47 0.41 4.66 -9.08
C TYR A 47 0.94 5.46 -7.88
N MET A 48 2.12 6.07 -7.99
CA MET A 48 2.71 6.92 -6.97
C MET A 48 2.52 8.39 -7.33
N ILE A 49 1.84 9.13 -6.45
CA ILE A 49 1.70 10.57 -6.53
C ILE A 49 2.75 11.19 -5.61
N ASP A 50 3.62 12.03 -6.17
CA ASP A 50 4.56 12.79 -5.33
C ASP A 50 3.80 13.91 -4.63
N PHE A 51 3.99 14.06 -3.33
CA PHE A 51 3.41 15.12 -2.52
C PHE A 51 4.51 15.89 -1.80
N ASP A 52 4.80 17.10 -2.30
CA ASP A 52 5.74 18.03 -1.67
C ASP A 52 4.97 19.04 -0.81
N LEU A 53 5.31 19.09 0.48
CA LEU A 53 4.82 20.08 1.43
C LEU A 53 5.94 21.10 1.71
N SER A 54 5.75 22.36 1.30
CA SER A 54 6.71 23.43 1.58
C SER A 54 6.16 24.41 2.61
N ILE A 55 6.95 24.70 3.63
CA ILE A 55 6.61 25.61 4.74
C ILE A 55 7.61 26.78 4.70
N ASN A 56 7.11 27.96 4.36
CA ASN A 56 7.94 29.18 4.23
C ASN A 56 7.46 30.22 5.23
N GLY A 57 8.28 30.55 6.23
CA GLY A 57 7.94 31.54 7.26
C GLY A 57 6.81 31.12 8.22
N ALA A 58 6.27 29.91 8.06
CA ALA A 58 5.16 29.38 8.87
C ALA A 58 5.64 28.37 9.93
N ASN A 59 6.84 28.54 10.48
CA ASN A 59 7.43 27.62 11.46
C ASN A 59 6.63 27.52 12.75
N HIS A 60 5.79 28.52 13.06
CA HIS A 60 4.85 28.50 14.17
C HIS A 60 3.79 27.38 14.05
N LEU A 61 3.61 26.80 12.86
CA LEU A 61 2.77 25.63 12.62
C LEU A 61 3.44 24.32 13.05
N LEU A 62 4.75 24.35 13.26
CA LEU A 62 5.53 23.23 13.77
C LEU A 62 5.63 23.34 15.29
N SER A 63 5.62 22.20 15.97
CA SER A 63 5.90 22.15 17.41
C SER A 63 7.28 21.54 17.61
N ASN A 64 8.21 22.29 18.19
CA ASN A 64 9.62 21.89 18.32
C ASN A 64 10.22 21.38 17.00
N ASN A 65 10.00 22.13 15.91
CA ASN A 65 10.46 21.78 14.57
C ASN A 65 9.95 20.41 14.06
N THR A 66 8.84 19.92 14.63
CA THR A 66 8.17 18.68 14.26
C THR A 66 6.83 18.99 13.62
N LEU A 67 6.61 18.41 12.44
CA LEU A 67 5.32 18.39 11.75
C LEU A 67 4.49 17.24 12.30
N PHE A 68 3.23 17.53 12.60
CA PHE A 68 2.21 16.53 12.93
C PHE A 68 1.29 16.37 11.73
N LEU A 69 1.29 15.19 11.13
CA LEU A 69 0.52 14.87 9.93
C LEU A 69 -0.57 13.86 10.29
N THR A 70 -1.81 14.17 9.94
CA THR A 70 -2.92 13.21 10.02
C THR A 70 -3.27 12.74 8.62
N TRP A 71 -3.09 11.45 8.36
CA TRP A 71 -3.49 10.79 7.12
C TRP A 71 -4.74 9.96 7.36
N GLN A 72 -5.77 10.21 6.57
CA GLN A 72 -7.04 9.50 6.66
C GLN A 72 -7.27 8.76 5.35
N ASN A 73 -7.50 7.45 5.45
CA ASN A 73 -7.75 6.60 4.30
C ASN A 73 -9.06 5.83 4.50
N LYS A 74 -9.87 5.79 3.45
CA LYS A 74 -11.07 4.95 3.38
C LYS A 74 -10.89 3.94 2.26
N ALA A 75 -10.70 2.68 2.63
CA ALA A 75 -10.64 1.58 1.68
C ALA A 75 -12.07 1.24 1.25
N VAL A 76 -12.44 1.64 0.03
CA VAL A 76 -13.74 1.34 -0.56
C VAL A 76 -13.77 -0.14 -0.97
N ARG A 77 -14.93 -0.79 -0.82
CA ARG A 77 -15.17 -2.16 -1.23
C ARG A 77 -14.91 -2.34 -2.72
N GLN A 78 -14.12 -3.34 -3.07
CA GLN A 78 -13.81 -3.68 -4.46
C GLN A 78 -14.31 -5.07 -4.85
N GLN A 79 -14.73 -5.91 -3.89
CA GLN A 79 -15.17 -7.27 -4.15
C GLN A 79 -16.63 -7.54 -3.79
N LYS A 80 -17.16 -8.63 -4.35
CA LYS A 80 -18.54 -9.08 -4.06
C LYS A 80 -18.69 -9.62 -2.64
N ASP A 81 -17.68 -10.26 -2.05
CA ASP A 81 -17.76 -10.78 -0.69
C ASP A 81 -17.08 -9.82 0.29
N LEU A 82 -17.90 -9.10 1.06
CA LEU A 82 -17.43 -8.12 2.03
C LEU A 82 -16.66 -8.77 3.19
N SER A 83 -17.11 -9.93 3.64
CA SER A 83 -16.53 -10.63 4.78
C SER A 83 -15.15 -11.19 4.44
N TYR A 84 -15.03 -11.76 3.24
CA TYR A 84 -13.76 -12.24 2.71
C TYR A 84 -12.79 -11.08 2.46
N GLU A 85 -13.25 -9.99 1.81
CA GLU A 85 -12.40 -8.83 1.55
C GLU A 85 -11.89 -8.20 2.85
N ARG A 86 -12.71 -8.15 3.91
CA ARG A 86 -12.29 -7.72 5.24
C ARG A 86 -11.24 -8.66 5.83
N GLN A 87 -11.41 -9.98 5.74
CA GLN A 87 -10.41 -10.92 6.25
C GLN A 87 -9.04 -10.82 5.54
N GLN A 88 -9.04 -10.46 4.25
CA GLN A 88 -7.81 -10.29 3.46
C GLN A 88 -7.20 -8.88 3.59
N SER A 89 -7.90 -7.95 4.23
CA SER A 89 -7.44 -6.58 4.38
C SER A 89 -6.63 -6.43 5.66
N GLN A 90 -5.51 -5.73 5.55
CA GLN A 90 -4.50 -5.58 6.60
C GLN A 90 -4.01 -4.14 6.61
N ILE A 91 -3.53 -3.70 7.77
CA ILE A 91 -2.71 -2.50 7.85
C ILE A 91 -1.26 -2.93 7.95
N GLY A 92 -0.41 -2.27 7.18
CA GLY A 92 1.02 -2.55 7.11
C GLY A 92 1.82 -1.30 7.42
N TYR A 93 2.94 -1.46 8.11
CA TYR A 93 3.89 -0.39 8.36
C TYR A 93 5.30 -0.96 8.42
N ARG A 94 6.30 -0.14 8.07
CA ARG A 94 7.70 -0.53 8.17
C ARG A 94 8.37 0.22 9.30
N LYS A 95 8.82 -0.51 10.31
CA LYS A 95 9.40 0.02 11.56
C LYS A 95 10.82 -0.52 11.72
N ASP A 96 11.79 0.38 11.94
CA ASP A 96 13.20 0.02 12.15
C ASP A 96 13.81 -0.90 11.06
N GLY A 97 13.26 -0.86 9.83
CA GLY A 97 13.68 -1.71 8.71
C GLY A 97 12.91 -3.03 8.56
N ASP A 98 12.00 -3.35 9.48
CA ASP A 98 11.17 -4.55 9.43
C ASP A 98 9.73 -4.21 9.06
N TYR A 99 9.08 -5.11 8.30
CA TYR A 99 7.67 -5.00 7.97
C TYR A 99 6.80 -5.64 9.06
N GLU A 100 5.88 -4.85 9.61
CA GLU A 100 4.87 -5.28 10.57
C GLU A 100 3.47 -5.08 9.98
N HIS A 101 2.53 -5.94 10.38
CA HIS A 101 1.14 -5.85 9.93
C HIS A 101 0.15 -6.31 11.00
N SER A 102 -1.03 -5.71 10.97
CA SER A 102 -2.14 -6.04 11.86
C SER A 102 -3.44 -6.24 11.07
N SER A 103 -4.23 -7.21 11.50
CA SER A 103 -5.54 -7.52 10.93
C SER A 103 -6.59 -6.49 11.40
N ILE A 104 -7.69 -6.39 10.66
CA ILE A 104 -8.81 -5.51 11.01
C ILE A 104 -9.47 -6.01 12.30
N GLY A 105 -9.60 -5.17 13.35
CA GLY A 105 -10.03 -5.72 14.64
C GLY A 105 -10.07 -4.83 15.88
N THR A 106 -9.96 -3.49 15.79
CA THR A 106 -10.11 -2.52 16.91
C THR A 106 -8.83 -2.18 17.70
N ASP A 107 -7.66 -2.58 17.24
CA ASP A 107 -6.41 -2.16 17.88
C ASP A 107 -5.91 -0.82 17.34
N ASN A 108 -5.33 -0.03 18.24
CA ASN A 108 -4.57 1.17 17.91
C ASN A 108 -3.08 0.79 17.97
N GLU A 109 -2.36 1.01 16.88
CA GLU A 109 -0.92 0.78 16.84
C GLU A 109 -0.18 2.06 17.17
N GLU A 110 0.77 2.00 18.10
CA GLU A 110 1.66 3.11 18.43
C GLU A 110 3.06 2.89 17.87
N PHE A 111 3.51 3.83 17.04
CA PHE A 111 4.86 3.84 16.50
C PHE A 111 5.77 4.68 17.41
N LYS A 112 6.51 4.00 18.28
CA LYS A 112 7.50 4.64 19.17
C LYS A 112 8.84 4.92 18.49
N THR A 113 9.08 4.28 17.35
CA THR A 113 10.33 4.35 16.59
C THR A 113 10.08 4.81 15.15
N SER A 114 11.14 4.89 14.35
CA SER A 114 11.05 5.46 13.01
C SER A 114 10.22 4.55 12.08
N VAL A 115 9.34 5.16 11.30
CA VAL A 115 8.47 4.46 10.35
C VAL A 115 8.66 5.06 8.95
N ASN A 116 8.96 4.24 7.96
CA ASN A 116 9.18 4.71 6.59
C ASN A 116 7.86 5.03 5.88
N TRP A 117 6.88 4.15 6.06
CA TRP A 117 5.56 4.25 5.44
C TRP A 117 4.50 3.55 6.26
N VAL A 118 3.26 3.97 6.07
CA VAL A 118 2.04 3.32 6.59
C VAL A 118 1.11 3.02 5.42
N ALA A 119 0.44 1.87 5.47
CA ALA A 119 -0.39 1.39 4.37
C ALA A 119 -1.67 0.71 4.84
N VAL A 120 -2.72 0.87 4.05
CA VAL A 120 -3.94 0.06 4.11
C VAL A 120 -3.90 -0.85 2.88
N LYS A 121 -3.81 -2.16 3.11
CA LYS A 121 -3.74 -3.19 2.09
C LYS A 121 -5.06 -3.94 2.02
N GLN A 122 -5.63 -4.01 0.82
CA GLN A 122 -6.70 -4.92 0.43
C GLN A 122 -6.10 -6.09 -0.36
N GLN A 123 -6.91 -7.07 -0.75
CA GLN A 123 -6.44 -8.26 -1.48
C GLN A 123 -5.69 -7.92 -2.79
N PHE A 124 -6.19 -6.94 -3.56
CA PHE A 124 -5.61 -6.58 -4.87
C PHE A 124 -5.05 -5.18 -4.95
N PHE A 125 -5.36 -4.31 -3.99
CA PHE A 125 -4.98 -2.90 -4.01
C PHE A 125 -4.45 -2.46 -2.66
N ALA A 126 -3.60 -1.45 -2.65
CA ALA A 126 -3.10 -0.83 -1.45
C ALA A 126 -3.13 0.69 -1.59
N SER A 127 -3.34 1.35 -0.45
CA SER A 127 -3.11 2.78 -0.29
C SER A 127 -1.98 2.96 0.72
N ALA A 128 -0.94 3.71 0.39
CA ALA A 128 0.16 3.97 1.31
C ALA A 128 0.56 5.44 1.34
N LEU A 129 1.01 5.88 2.51
CA LEU A 129 1.70 7.15 2.71
C LEU A 129 3.15 6.87 3.09
N VAL A 130 4.06 7.40 2.29
CA VAL A 130 5.51 7.23 2.42
C VAL A 130 6.13 8.58 2.74
N ALA A 131 7.05 8.63 3.72
CA ALA A 131 7.89 9.80 3.94
C ALA A 131 9.31 9.52 3.44
N LYS A 132 9.86 10.41 2.61
CA LYS A 132 11.23 10.24 2.09
C LYS A 132 12.30 10.28 3.19
N ASN A 133 12.03 11.01 4.27
CA ASN A 133 12.94 11.16 5.42
C ASN A 133 12.52 10.35 6.65
N ASN A 134 11.58 9.41 6.50
CA ASN A 134 10.94 8.62 7.55
C ASN A 134 10.22 9.44 8.63
N PHE A 135 9.09 8.94 9.09
CA PHE A 135 8.44 9.44 10.29
C PHE A 135 9.28 9.09 11.53
N SER A 136 9.31 9.96 12.53
CA SER A 136 9.98 9.68 13.82
C SER A 136 9.12 8.86 14.77
N GLY A 137 7.83 8.71 14.46
CA GLY A 137 6.86 7.94 15.21
C GLY A 137 5.44 8.43 14.95
N GLY A 138 4.48 7.92 15.70
CA GLY A 138 3.07 8.23 15.48
C GLY A 138 2.14 7.20 16.08
N SER A 139 0.92 7.16 15.57
CA SER A 139 -0.02 6.08 15.82
C SER A 139 -0.91 5.87 14.60
N MET A 140 -1.49 4.67 14.48
CA MET A 140 -2.48 4.35 13.46
C MET A 140 -3.64 3.63 14.12
N SER A 141 -4.84 4.14 13.88
CA SER A 141 -6.09 3.54 14.30
C SER A 141 -6.92 3.14 13.10
N TRP A 142 -7.75 2.13 13.27
CA TRP A 142 -8.67 1.71 12.23
C TRP A 142 -9.96 1.18 12.79
N VAL A 143 -11.01 1.32 11.98
CA VAL A 143 -12.33 0.81 12.29
C VAL A 143 -12.87 0.13 11.04
N ALA A 144 -13.36 -1.10 11.19
CA ALA A 144 -14.17 -1.73 10.16
C ALA A 144 -15.41 -0.84 9.96
N ALA A 145 -15.63 -0.36 8.74
CA ALA A 145 -16.73 0.56 8.55
C ALA A 145 -18.07 -0.14 8.82
N ALA A 146 -19.02 0.60 9.39
CA ALA A 146 -20.36 0.09 9.67
C ALA A 146 -21.20 -0.10 8.40
N ASP A 147 -20.75 0.43 7.25
CA ASP A 147 -21.44 0.35 5.97
C ASP A 147 -20.87 -0.74 5.04
N ASP A 148 -21.64 -1.07 4.00
CA ASP A 148 -21.30 -2.08 2.99
C ASP A 148 -20.41 -1.54 1.86
N LYS A 149 -20.11 -0.24 1.87
CA LYS A 149 -19.35 0.44 0.81
C LYS A 149 -17.88 0.58 1.17
N THR A 150 -17.56 0.55 2.45
CA THR A 150 -16.22 0.76 2.98
C THR A 150 -15.79 -0.48 3.75
N ILE A 151 -14.59 -0.96 3.47
CA ILE A 151 -13.99 -2.09 4.17
C ILE A 151 -13.42 -1.59 5.50
N VAL A 152 -12.60 -0.53 5.42
CA VAL A 152 -11.87 0.04 6.55
C VAL A 152 -11.79 1.56 6.42
N SER A 153 -11.94 2.25 7.55
CA SER A 153 -11.46 3.61 7.72
C SER A 153 -10.23 3.58 8.62
N ALA A 154 -9.10 4.04 8.12
CA ALA A 154 -7.85 4.14 8.86
C ALA A 154 -7.46 5.61 9.06
N THR A 155 -6.93 5.93 10.24
CA THR A 155 -6.37 7.25 10.56
C THR A 155 -4.98 7.06 11.14
N ALA A 156 -3.96 7.58 10.47
CA ALA A 156 -2.59 7.63 10.98
C ALA A 156 -2.26 9.05 11.44
N ASN A 157 -1.74 9.20 12.65
CA ASN A 157 -1.19 10.43 13.20
C ASN A 157 0.31 10.29 13.31
N LEU A 158 1.05 10.93 12.39
CA LEU A 158 2.48 10.74 12.21
C LEU A 158 3.23 12.01 12.62
N ARG A 159 4.44 11.81 13.13
CA ARG A 159 5.36 12.89 13.53
C ARG A 159 6.56 12.87 12.60
N LEU A 160 6.95 14.04 12.12
CA LEU A 160 8.09 14.20 11.23
C LEU A 160 8.96 15.39 11.65
N PRO A 161 10.23 15.18 12.03
CA PRO A 161 11.18 16.27 12.25
C PRO A 161 11.46 16.99 10.93
N VAL A 162 11.31 18.31 10.90
CA VAL A 162 11.44 19.13 9.70
C VAL A 162 12.84 19.72 9.63
N THR A 163 13.74 19.09 8.88
CA THR A 163 15.11 19.62 8.69
C THR A 163 15.21 20.59 7.51
N ASN A 164 14.31 20.46 6.54
CA ASN A 164 14.26 21.27 5.32
C ASN A 164 12.90 21.94 5.17
N PRO A 165 12.82 23.11 4.51
CA PRO A 165 11.57 23.82 4.29
C PRO A 165 10.59 23.03 3.40
N THR A 166 11.11 22.16 2.53
CA THR A 166 10.31 21.24 1.72
C THR A 166 10.42 19.82 2.23
N ILE A 167 9.27 19.22 2.48
CA ILE A 167 9.07 17.87 2.98
C ILE A 167 8.46 17.05 1.84
N GLN A 168 9.05 15.89 1.55
CA GLN A 168 8.64 15.06 0.42
C GLN A 168 7.96 13.78 0.90
N PHE A 169 6.75 13.57 0.41
CA PHE A 169 5.94 12.39 0.64
C PHE A 169 5.62 11.70 -0.69
N GLY A 170 5.31 10.40 -0.60
CA GLY A 170 4.74 9.62 -1.68
C GLY A 170 3.37 9.09 -1.26
N LEU A 171 2.36 9.28 -2.10
CA LEU A 171 1.03 8.72 -1.93
C LEU A 171 0.84 7.62 -2.97
N TYR A 172 0.83 6.37 -2.50
CA TYR A 172 0.60 5.22 -3.35
C TYR A 172 -0.90 4.88 -3.37
N TYR A 173 -1.47 4.74 -4.57
CA TYR A 173 -2.82 4.23 -4.78
C TYR A 173 -2.83 3.31 -5.99
N GLY A 174 -2.68 2.01 -5.75
CA GLY A 174 -2.47 1.07 -6.85
C GLY A 174 -2.57 -0.39 -6.46
N PRO A 175 -2.23 -1.30 -7.39
CA PRO A 175 -2.31 -2.73 -7.16
C PRO A 175 -1.29 -3.22 -6.13
N THR A 176 -1.62 -4.25 -5.37
CA THR A 176 -0.69 -4.92 -4.45
C THR A 176 0.19 -5.93 -5.22
N ASP A 177 0.97 -5.44 -6.20
CA ASP A 177 1.88 -6.24 -7.02
C ASP A 177 3.35 -6.00 -6.64
N TYR A 178 4.11 -7.10 -6.46
CA TYR A 178 5.50 -7.02 -6.02
C TYR A 178 6.40 -6.24 -6.99
N LYS A 179 6.27 -6.48 -8.30
CA LYS A 179 7.13 -5.81 -9.28
C LYS A 179 6.83 -4.33 -9.33
N THR A 180 5.56 -3.95 -9.21
CA THR A 180 5.15 -2.55 -9.13
C THR A 180 5.71 -1.89 -7.88
N LEU A 181 5.51 -2.49 -6.71
CA LEU A 181 5.97 -1.89 -5.44
C LEU A 181 7.49 -1.81 -5.35
N LYS A 182 8.22 -2.84 -5.81
CA LYS A 182 9.68 -2.88 -5.78
C LYS A 182 10.34 -1.80 -6.64
N LYS A 183 9.67 -1.30 -7.69
CA LYS A 183 10.19 -0.21 -8.52
C LYS A 183 10.38 1.09 -7.74
N TYR A 184 9.63 1.29 -6.65
CA TYR A 184 9.72 2.51 -5.85
C TYR A 184 10.90 2.51 -4.88
N GLY A 185 11.52 1.36 -4.60
CA GLY A 185 12.74 1.27 -3.79
C GLY A 185 12.57 1.73 -2.34
N ASN A 186 11.35 1.63 -1.80
CA ASN A 186 11.00 2.04 -0.43
C ASN A 186 10.52 0.85 0.42
N ASP A 187 10.86 -0.37 -0.02
CA ASP A 187 10.53 -1.64 0.63
C ASP A 187 9.03 -1.88 0.83
N MET A 188 8.17 -1.18 0.08
CA MET A 188 6.73 -1.45 0.08
C MET A 188 6.41 -2.84 -0.43
N GLU A 189 7.28 -3.46 -1.23
CA GLU A 189 7.06 -4.82 -1.72
C GLU A 189 6.93 -5.87 -0.61
N ASP A 190 7.43 -5.59 0.60
CA ASP A 190 7.31 -6.47 1.77
C ASP A 190 5.86 -6.59 2.25
N MET A 191 4.99 -5.62 1.92
CA MET A 191 3.55 -5.70 2.19
C MET A 191 2.87 -6.79 1.37
N VAL A 192 3.45 -7.14 0.22
CA VAL A 192 2.98 -8.27 -0.57
C VAL A 192 3.48 -9.50 0.16
N ASN A 193 2.55 -10.27 0.72
CA ASN A 193 2.89 -11.60 1.18
C ASN A 193 3.18 -12.45 -0.05
N LEU A 194 4.42 -12.38 -0.51
CA LEU A 194 4.91 -13.07 -1.67
C LEU A 194 4.90 -14.58 -1.48
N GLY A 195 5.01 -15.05 -0.23
CA GLY A 195 5.75 -16.26 0.12
C GLY A 195 6.87 -16.55 -0.92
N THR A 196 7.17 -17.73 -1.44
CA THR A 196 6.48 -19.00 -1.22
C THR A 196 4.97 -18.85 -1.28
N GLY A 197 4.42 -17.99 -2.15
CA GLY A 197 2.98 -17.74 -2.21
C GLY A 197 2.18 -19.01 -2.49
N MET A 198 0.86 -18.93 -2.39
CA MET A 198 -0.10 -20.03 -2.63
C MET A 198 0.05 -20.76 -3.99
N TRP A 199 0.88 -20.23 -4.90
CA TRP A 199 1.21 -20.83 -6.20
C TRP A 199 2.73 -20.96 -6.45
N ALA A 200 3.58 -20.61 -5.47
CA ALA A 200 5.03 -20.78 -5.59
C ALA A 200 5.42 -22.27 -5.57
N PHE A 201 4.75 -23.08 -4.76
CA PHE A 201 4.89 -24.54 -4.84
C PHE A 201 4.42 -25.05 -6.21
N VAL A 202 3.44 -24.41 -6.87
CA VAL A 202 2.99 -24.82 -8.21
C VAL A 202 4.09 -24.65 -9.24
N LYS A 203 4.96 -23.64 -9.12
CA LYS A 203 6.16 -23.55 -9.97
C LYS A 203 7.11 -24.74 -9.76
N TYR A 204 7.31 -25.17 -8.51
CA TYR A 204 8.15 -26.33 -8.20
C TYR A 204 7.49 -27.66 -8.58
N ILE A 205 6.19 -27.85 -8.31
CA ILE A 205 5.41 -29.02 -8.75
C ILE A 205 5.40 -29.10 -10.28
N ASN A 206 5.19 -27.97 -10.97
CA ASN A 206 5.20 -27.96 -12.43
C ASN A 206 6.58 -28.37 -12.97
N ARG A 207 7.66 -27.81 -12.41
CA ARG A 207 9.03 -28.10 -12.84
C ARG A 207 9.49 -29.52 -12.50
N TRP A 208 9.15 -30.05 -11.33
CA TRP A 208 9.70 -31.29 -10.80
C TRP A 208 8.76 -32.50 -10.95
N ILE A 209 7.46 -32.29 -11.15
CA ILE A 209 6.46 -33.37 -11.27
C ILE A 209 5.77 -33.31 -12.64
N VAL A 210 5.18 -32.17 -13.01
CA VAL A 210 4.35 -32.08 -14.24
C VAL A 210 5.20 -32.22 -15.51
N ILE A 211 6.29 -31.45 -15.65
CA ILE A 211 7.15 -31.49 -16.84
C ILE A 211 7.80 -32.87 -17.03
N PRO A 212 8.44 -33.50 -16.02
CA PRO A 212 9.05 -34.82 -16.20
C PRO A 212 8.03 -35.92 -16.57
N VAL A 213 6.82 -35.87 -15.99
CA VAL A 213 5.75 -36.83 -16.31
C VAL A 213 5.20 -36.58 -17.70
N PHE A 214 5.01 -35.31 -18.09
CA PHE A 214 4.60 -34.95 -19.44
C PHE A 214 5.61 -35.43 -20.48
N ASP A 215 6.91 -35.19 -20.25
CA ASP A 215 7.97 -35.61 -21.17
C ASP A 215 8.11 -37.14 -21.27
N LEU A 216 7.86 -37.86 -20.16
CA LEU A 216 7.86 -39.33 -20.16
C LEU A 216 6.68 -39.89 -20.97
N LEU A 217 5.49 -39.30 -20.83
CA LEU A 217 4.28 -39.69 -21.56
C LEU A 217 4.33 -39.29 -23.05
N ALA A 218 4.91 -38.12 -23.36
CA ALA A 218 5.12 -37.64 -24.73
C ALA A 218 6.12 -38.52 -25.50
N LYS A 219 7.05 -39.21 -24.82
CA LYS A 219 7.94 -40.21 -25.44
C LYS A 219 7.22 -41.51 -25.82
N TRP A 220 6.15 -41.86 -25.11
CA TRP A 220 5.39 -43.09 -25.35
C TRP A 220 4.27 -42.91 -26.38
N THR A 221 3.71 -41.71 -26.51
CA THR A 221 2.58 -41.44 -27.41
C THR A 221 2.70 -40.08 -28.10
N THR A 222 2.49 -40.04 -29.43
CA THR A 222 2.51 -38.79 -30.22
C THR A 222 1.18 -38.03 -30.17
N ASN A 223 0.14 -38.62 -29.59
CA ASN A 223 -1.19 -38.01 -29.49
C ASN A 223 -1.32 -37.21 -28.19
N TYR A 224 -1.17 -35.88 -28.29
CA TYR A 224 -1.27 -34.94 -27.17
C TYR A 224 -2.59 -35.02 -26.40
N GLY A 225 -3.70 -35.44 -27.03
CA GLY A 225 -4.98 -35.62 -26.33
C GLY A 225 -4.93 -36.73 -25.29
N ILE A 226 -4.23 -37.82 -25.59
CA ILE A 226 -4.02 -38.94 -24.66
C ILE A 226 -3.05 -38.52 -23.54
N VAL A 227 -2.03 -37.74 -23.87
CA VAL A 227 -1.05 -37.23 -22.88
C VAL A 227 -1.73 -36.37 -21.81
N ILE A 228 -2.61 -35.45 -22.20
CA ILE A 228 -3.33 -34.58 -21.26
C ILE A 228 -4.32 -35.41 -20.40
N LEU A 229 -5.01 -36.38 -20.99
CA LEU A 229 -5.91 -37.28 -20.26
C LEU A 229 -5.16 -38.07 -19.20
N LEU A 230 -4.00 -38.64 -19.53
CA LEU A 230 -3.17 -39.39 -18.58
C LEU A 230 -2.58 -38.49 -17.50
N LEU A 231 -2.15 -37.28 -17.84
CA LEU A 231 -1.63 -36.30 -16.88
C LEU A 231 -2.69 -35.89 -15.86
N THR A 232 -3.92 -35.62 -16.30
CA THR A 232 -5.03 -35.26 -15.40
C THR A 232 -5.44 -36.44 -14.50
N LEU A 233 -5.40 -37.67 -15.01
CA LEU A 233 -5.62 -38.89 -14.23
C LEU A 233 -4.54 -39.08 -13.15
N PHE A 234 -3.27 -38.88 -13.53
CA PHE A 234 -2.12 -38.98 -12.63
C PHE A 234 -2.18 -37.95 -11.49
N ILE A 235 -2.50 -36.69 -11.82
CA ILE A 235 -2.69 -35.64 -10.81
C ILE A 235 -3.84 -36.03 -9.87
N ARG A 236 -4.98 -36.48 -10.42
CA ARG A 236 -6.11 -36.97 -9.62
C ARG A 236 -5.71 -38.09 -8.66
N LEU A 237 -4.89 -39.04 -9.10
CA LEU A 237 -4.46 -40.21 -8.33
C LEU A 237 -3.46 -39.84 -7.22
N ILE A 238 -2.61 -38.83 -7.42
CA ILE A 238 -1.73 -38.30 -6.37
C ILE A 238 -2.51 -37.46 -5.35
N THR A 239 -3.53 -36.73 -5.81
CA THR A 239 -4.35 -35.89 -4.92
C THR A 239 -5.46 -36.67 -4.21
N SER A 240 -5.84 -37.85 -4.72
CA SER A 240 -6.95 -38.64 -4.13
C SER A 240 -6.72 -39.10 -2.68
N PRO A 241 -5.51 -39.49 -2.23
CA PRO A 241 -5.25 -39.86 -0.84
C PRO A 241 -5.24 -38.64 0.10
N LEU A 242 -5.04 -37.43 -0.44
CA LEU A 242 -5.00 -36.18 0.33
C LEU A 242 -6.39 -35.53 0.47
N MET A 243 -7.35 -35.89 -0.39
CA MET A 243 -8.72 -35.36 -0.36
C MET A 243 -9.75 -36.26 0.34
N TYR A 244 -9.38 -37.51 0.68
CA TYR A 244 -10.19 -38.37 1.53
C TYR A 244 -9.57 -38.42 2.93
N PRO A 245 -10.10 -37.68 3.92
CA PRO A 245 -9.83 -38.03 5.30
C PRO A 245 -10.47 -39.41 5.53
N GLY A 246 -9.67 -40.36 6.05
CA GLY A 246 -10.19 -41.65 6.51
C GLY A 246 -11.20 -41.50 7.64
#